data_AF-A0A7Y1S8X1-F1
#
_entry.id   AF-A0A7Y1S8X1-F1
#
_cell.length_a   1.000
_cell.length_b   1.000
_cell.length_c   1.000
_cell.angle_alpha   90.00
_cell.angle_beta   90.00
_cell.angle_gamma   90.00
#
_symmetry.space_group_name_H-M   'P 1'
#
loop_
_entity.id
_entity.type
_entity.pdbx_description
1 polymer ?
#
loop_
_entity_poly.entity_id
_entity_poly.type
_entity_poly.pdbx_seq_one_letter_code
_entity_poly.pdbx_strand_id
1 'polypeptide(L)'
;MNITDVRVFPVEEDKLKAYVTITLDHCFVVRDLKVIHGSTGLFIAMPAKKRKDGTYKDIAHPLNADTRSQMERVILIEYEKHLHQAQNGTLGPVAAELD
;
A
#
# COMPACT_ATOMS: atom_id res chain seq x y z
N MET A 1 -11.58 -12.58 4.83
CA MET A 1 -11.32 -11.17 4.46
C MET A 1 -10.50 -11.17 3.20
N ASN A 2 -11.01 -10.53 2.15
CA ASN A 2 -10.36 -10.43 0.84
C ASN A 2 -10.05 -8.96 0.54
N ILE A 3 -8.89 -8.70 -0.05
CA ILE A 3 -8.62 -7.41 -0.67
C ILE A 3 -9.27 -7.45 -2.05
N THR A 4 -10.29 -6.62 -2.25
CA THR A 4 -11.13 -6.62 -3.44
C THR A 4 -10.76 -5.51 -4.43
N ASP A 5 -10.03 -4.50 -3.97
CA ASP A 5 -9.48 -3.43 -4.80
C ASP A 5 -8.17 -2.92 -4.19
N VAL A 6 -7.21 -2.56 -5.04
CA VAL A 6 -5.91 -1.98 -4.66
C VAL A 6 -5.62 -0.82 -5.59
N ARG A 7 -5.54 0.38 -5.01
CA ARG A 7 -5.14 1.61 -5.71
C ARG A 7 -3.73 1.99 -5.28
N VAL A 8 -2.84 2.08 -6.26
CA VAL A 8 -1.42 2.37 -6.09
C VAL A 8 -1.14 3.79 -6.55
N PHE A 9 -0.42 4.55 -5.73
CA PHE A 9 0.00 5.92 -5.99
C PHE A 9 1.52 6.00 -5.86
N PRO A 10 2.28 5.78 -6.96
CA PRO A 10 3.74 5.80 -6.94
C PRO A 10 4.30 7.15 -6.51
N VAL A 11 5.47 7.13 -5.89
CA VAL A 11 6.22 8.35 -5.54
C VAL A 11 7.71 8.20 -5.89
N GLU A 12 8.36 9.33 -6.17
CA GLU A 12 9.78 9.38 -6.49
C GLU A 12 10.63 9.63 -5.22
N GLU A 13 10.67 8.64 -4.34
CA GLU A 13 11.51 8.65 -3.14
C GLU A 13 12.42 7.42 -3.06
N ASP A 14 13.49 7.51 -2.27
CA ASP A 14 14.47 6.42 -2.12
C ASP A 14 13.85 5.21 -1.41
N LYS A 15 13.23 5.43 -0.24
CA LYS A 15 12.65 4.35 0.58
C LYS A 15 11.15 4.17 0.35
N LEU A 16 10.38 5.24 0.30
CA LEU A 16 8.96 5.18 0.01
C LEU A 16 8.76 5.03 -1.50
N LYS A 17 8.00 4.03 -1.92
CA LYS A 17 7.81 3.72 -3.34
C LYS A 17 6.41 4.02 -3.84
N ALA A 18 5.42 3.83 -2.97
CA ALA A 18 4.05 4.21 -3.26
C ALA A 18 3.24 4.38 -1.96
N TYR A 19 2.23 5.22 -2.03
CA TYR A 19 1.05 5.10 -1.17
C TYR A 19 0.08 4.08 -1.77
N VAL A 20 -0.66 3.39 -0.91
CA VAL A 20 -1.63 2.39 -1.31
C VAL A 20 -2.92 2.58 -0.52
N THR A 21 -4.04 2.50 -1.24
CA THR A 21 -5.37 2.34 -0.66
C THR A 21 -5.92 0.98 -1.05
N ILE A 22 -6.49 0.27 -0.08
CA ILE A 22 -7.14 -1.03 -0.32
C ILE A 22 -8.61 -0.98 0.06
N THR A 23 -9.42 -1.77 -0.64
CA THR A 23 -10.80 -2.07 -0.24
C THR A 23 -10.87 -3.53 0.20
N LEU A 24 -11.44 -3.77 1.37
CA LEU A 24 -11.66 -5.08 1.95
C LEU A 24 -13.13 -5.48 1.75
N ASP A 25 -13.35 -6.68 1.24
CA ASP A 25 -14.66 -7.31 1.06
C ASP A 25 -15.71 -6.36 0.43
N HIS A 26 -15.30 -5.52 -0.52
CA HIS A 26 -16.11 -4.50 -1.20
C HIS A 26 -16.82 -3.48 -0.31
N CYS A 27 -16.49 -3.39 0.98
CA CYS A 27 -17.28 -2.61 1.94
C CYS A 27 -16.45 -1.77 2.92
N PHE A 28 -15.13 -1.95 2.98
CA PHE A 28 -14.30 -1.25 3.94
C PHE A 28 -12.99 -0.77 3.31
N VAL A 29 -12.71 0.54 3.38
CA VAL A 29 -11.51 1.12 2.77
C VAL A 29 -10.45 1.41 3.83
N VAL A 30 -9.22 1.01 3.57
CA VAL A 30 -8.04 1.40 4.36
C VAL A 30 -7.10 2.21 3.48
N ARG A 31 -6.81 3.44 3.89
CA ARG A 31 -5.93 4.40 3.20
C ARG A 31 -4.57 4.47 3.87
N ASP A 32 -3.62 5.10 3.19
CA ASP A 32 -2.28 5.42 3.70
C ASP A 32 -1.40 4.21 4.06
N LEU A 33 -1.64 3.05 3.44
CA LEU A 33 -0.63 2.00 3.39
C LEU A 33 0.54 2.46 2.53
N LYS A 34 1.72 1.89 2.74
CA LYS A 34 2.93 2.28 2.00
C LYS A 34 3.69 1.07 1.50
N VAL A 35 4.14 1.14 0.25
CA VAL A 35 5.18 0.23 -0.27
C VAL A 35 6.53 0.84 0.09
N ILE A 36 7.32 0.12 0.88
CA ILE A 36 8.63 0.56 1.35
C ILE A 36 9.72 -0.36 0.81
N HIS A 37 10.79 0.23 0.29
CA HIS A 37 12.03 -0.48 -0.02
C HIS A 37 12.92 -0.53 1.23
N GLY A 38 12.97 -1.71 1.87
CA GLY A 38 13.86 -2.01 2.98
C GLY A 38 15.17 -2.67 2.54
N SER A 39 16.01 -3.04 3.50
CA SER A 39 17.30 -3.69 3.23
C SER A 39 17.19 -5.09 2.60
N THR A 40 16.06 -5.75 2.78
CA THR A 40 15.80 -7.12 2.28
C THR A 40 14.78 -7.15 1.13
N GLY A 41 14.43 -5.99 0.57
CA GLY A 41 13.44 -5.87 -0.51
C GLY A 41 12.21 -5.06 -0.12
N LEU A 42 11.15 -5.20 -0.91
CA LEU A 42 9.90 -4.45 -0.74
C LEU A 42 9.04 -5.08 0.38
N PHE A 43 8.40 -4.23 1.18
CA PHE A 43 7.40 -4.64 2.18
C PHE A 43 6.30 -3.59 2.33
N ILE A 44 5.20 -3.96 3.00
CA ILE A 44 4.08 -3.05 3.25
C ILE A 44 4.14 -2.50 4.67
N ALA A 45 4.22 -1.18 4.79
CA ALA A 45 4.00 -0.49 6.06
C ALA A 45 2.52 -0.10 6.19
N MET A 46 1.98 -0.37 7.37
CA MET A 46 0.59 -0.07 7.70
C MET A 46 0.39 1.45 7.94
N PRO A 47 -0.85 1.95 7.88
CA PRO A 47 -1.15 3.34 8.21
C PRO A 47 -0.86 3.55 9.68
N ALA A 48 -0.07 4.58 10.01
CA ALA A 48 0.40 4.80 11.38
C ALA A 48 0.23 6.26 11.81
N LYS A 49 -0.14 6.45 13.07
CA LYS A 49 -0.27 7.77 13.71
C LYS A 49 0.91 8.00 14.65
N LYS A 50 1.54 9.17 14.53
CA LYS A 50 2.54 9.64 15.50
C LYS A 50 1.87 9.98 16.83
N ARG A 51 2.40 9.43 17.93
CA ARG A 51 1.97 9.71 19.30
C ARG A 51 2.70 10.95 19.84
N LYS A 52 2.21 11.46 20.98
CA LYS A 52 2.82 12.62 21.67
C LYS A 52 4.28 12.38 22.07
N ASP A 53 4.62 11.14 22.38
CA ASP A 53 5.98 10.69 22.73
C ASP A 53 6.91 10.53 21.51
N GLY A 54 6.42 10.80 20.30
CA GLY A 54 7.19 10.68 19.06
C GLY A 54 7.18 9.29 18.42
N THR A 55 6.66 8.27 19.10
CA THR A 55 6.52 6.90 18.55
C THR A 55 5.38 6.82 17.54
N TYR A 56 5.39 5.81 16.68
CA TYR A 56 4.32 5.53 15.73
C TYR A 56 3.53 4.31 16.17
N LYS A 57 2.20 4.37 16.04
CA LYS A 57 1.31 3.21 16.22
C LYS A 57 0.50 3.02 14.96
N ASP A 58 0.47 1.79 14.48
CA ASP A 58 -0.44 1.39 13.42
C ASP A 58 -1.89 1.68 13.84
N ILE A 59 -2.62 2.33 12.94
CA ILE A 59 -4.05 2.62 13.04
C ILE A 59 -4.84 1.36 12.67
N ALA A 60 -4.40 0.67 11.62
CA ALA A 60 -4.91 -0.62 11.18
C ALA A 60 -3.74 -1.58 10.99
N HIS A 61 -3.87 -2.82 11.45
CA HIS A 61 -2.85 -3.85 11.26
C HIS A 61 -3.49 -5.23 11.22
N PRO A 62 -2.95 -6.18 10.42
CA PRO A 62 -3.37 -7.56 10.46
C PRO A 62 -3.08 -8.17 11.85
N LEU A 63 -4.01 -8.96 12.37
CA LEU A 63 -3.88 -9.60 13.68
C LEU A 63 -2.84 -10.74 13.67
N ASN A 64 -2.72 -11.47 12.56
CA ASN A 64 -1.89 -12.67 12.46
C ASN A 64 -0.98 -12.65 11.21
N ALA A 65 0.02 -13.54 11.22
CA ALA A 65 1.04 -13.65 10.18
C ALA A 65 0.44 -14.00 8.80
N ASP A 66 -0.51 -14.92 8.76
CA ASP A 66 -1.13 -15.36 7.50
C ASP A 66 -1.83 -14.19 6.79
N THR A 67 -2.59 -13.38 7.54
CA THR A 67 -3.26 -12.19 7.01
C THR A 67 -2.22 -11.16 6.54
N ARG A 68 -1.13 -10.95 7.31
CA ARG A 68 -0.03 -10.07 6.90
C ARG A 68 0.57 -10.51 5.56
N SER A 69 0.95 -11.78 5.44
CA SER A 69 1.56 -12.31 4.22
C SER A 69 0.61 -12.28 3.03
N GLN A 70 -0.69 -12.50 3.25
CA GLN A 70 -1.69 -12.34 2.19
C GLN A 70 -1.80 -10.89 1.72
N MET A 71 -1.87 -9.93 2.65
CA MET A 71 -1.94 -8.51 2.32
C MET A 71 -0.70 -8.05 1.56
N GLU A 72 0.50 -8.38 2.05
CA GLU A 72 1.76 -8.03 1.40
C GLU A 72 1.82 -8.58 -0.02
N ARG A 73 1.49 -9.86 -0.21
CA ARG A 73 1.49 -10.50 -1.53
C ARG A 73 0.57 -9.79 -2.52
N VAL A 74 -0.70 -9.57 -2.14
CA VAL A 74 -1.69 -8.98 -3.06
C VAL A 74 -1.31 -7.54 -3.44
N ILE A 75 -0.87 -6.75 -2.46
CA ILE A 75 -0.52 -5.35 -2.70
C ILE A 75 0.75 -5.24 -3.55
N LEU A 76 1.79 -6.03 -3.26
CA LEU A 76 3.05 -5.97 -4.01
C LEU A 76 2.88 -6.43 -5.45
N ILE A 77 2.06 -7.46 -5.70
CA ILE A 77 1.71 -7.88 -7.07
C ILE A 77 1.07 -6.74 -7.84
N GLU A 78 0.12 -6.01 -7.24
CA GLU A 78 -0.55 -4.91 -7.93
C GLU A 78 0.38 -3.70 -8.15
N TYR A 79 1.25 -3.42 -7.19
CA TYR A 79 2.31 -2.42 -7.34
C TYR A 79 3.24 -2.74 -8.52
N GLU A 80 3.72 -3.98 -8.63
CA GLU A 80 4.59 -4.40 -9.74
C GLU A 80 3.88 -4.32 -11.10
N LYS A 81 2.61 -4.74 -11.18
CA LYS A 81 1.80 -4.55 -12.40
C LYS A 81 1.70 -3.07 -12.78
N HIS A 82 1.45 -2.21 -11.80
CA HIS A 82 1.34 -0.76 -12.04
C HIS A 82 2.64 -0.19 -12.60
N LEU A 83 3.80 -0.60 -12.08
CA LEU A 83 5.10 -0.20 -12.63
C LEU A 83 5.29 -0.67 -14.08
N HIS A 84 4.98 -1.92 -14.39
CA HIS A 84 5.09 -2.45 -15.75
C HIS A 84 4.16 -1.73 -16.73
N GLN A 85 2.93 -1.44 -16.31
CA GLN A 85 1.98 -0.71 -17.15
C GLN A 85 2.41 0.74 -17.41
N ALA A 86 3.06 1.38 -16.43
CA ALA A 86 3.61 2.73 -16.56
C ALA A 86 4.76 2.75 -17.57
N GLN A 87 5.67 1.78 -17.48
CA GLN A 87 6.79 1.62 -18.41
C GLN A 87 6.31 1.34 -19.84
N ASN A 88 5.22 0.59 -19.99
CA ASN A 88 4.64 0.27 -21.29
C ASN A 88 3.71 1.38 -21.83
N GLY A 89 3.58 2.52 -21.14
CA GLY A 89 2.75 3.65 -21.58
C GLY A 89 1.24 3.38 -21.59
N THR A 90 0.78 2.37 -20.85
CA THR A 90 -0.62 1.93 -20.83
C THR A 90 -1.46 2.51 -19.69
N LEU A 91 -0.84 3.26 -18.77
CA LEU A 91 -1.54 3.99 -17.72
C LEU A 91 -1.89 5.41 -18.19
N GLY A 92 -3.19 5.72 -18.21
CA GLY A 92 -3.67 7.10 -18.24
C GLY A 92 -3.45 7.78 -16.88
N PRO A 93 -3.59 9.11 -16.78
CA PRO A 93 -3.39 9.83 -15.53
C PRO A 93 -4.36 9.30 -14.47
N VAL A 94 -3.82 8.71 -13.40
CA VAL A 94 -4.59 8.37 -12.20
C VAL A 94 -4.87 9.69 -11.50
N ALA A 95 -6.05 10.26 -11.75
CA ALA A 95 -6.48 11.45 -11.05
C ALA A 95 -6.42 11.16 -9.54
N ALA A 96 -5.59 11.91 -8.83
CA ALA A 96 -5.54 11.93 -7.38
C ALA A 96 -6.83 12.58 -6.85
N GLU A 97 -7.95 11.87 -6.92
CA GLU A 97 -9.14 12.21 -6.14
C GLU A 97 -8.89 11.74 -4.70
N LEU A 98 -8.21 12.63 -3.97
CA LEU A 98 -8.11 12.61 -2.52
C LEU A 98 -9.38 13.27 -1.95
N ASP A 99 -10.49 12.55 -1.98
CA ASP A 99 -11.62 12.77 -1.07
C ASP A 99 -11.60 11.71 0.05
#